data_AF-A0A9X9A1U1-F1
#
_entry.id   AF-A0A9X9A1U1-F1
#
_cell.length_a   1.000
_cell.length_b   1.000
_cell.length_c   1.000
_cell.angle_alpha   90.00
_cell.angle_beta   90.00
_cell.angle_gamma   90.00
#
_symmetry.space_group_name_H-M   'P 1'
#
loop_
_entity.id
_entity.type
_entity.pdbx_description
1 polymer ?
#
loop_
_entity_poly.entity_id
_entity_poly.type
_entity_poly.pdbx_seq_one_letter_code
_entity_poly.pdbx_strand_id
1 'polypeptide(L)'
;MTNIVQTNGMKKLVCFYEEWQKHGDAENSLKLFEVIQKYKQEQLMIAFCGHFSAGKSTMMNHLYKAQLLPTSPIPTSANVVKIEKGMDR
;
A
#
# COMPACT_ATOMS: atom_id res chain seq x y z
N MET A 1 -15.00 19.39 1.69
CA MET A 1 -16.07 18.69 0.94
C MET A 1 -15.48 17.40 0.37
N THR A 2 -15.28 16.37 1.21
CA THR A 2 -14.56 15.16 0.76
C THR A 2 -15.00 13.86 1.46
N ASN A 3 -16.22 13.81 2.03
CA ASN A 3 -16.66 12.65 2.83
C ASN A 3 -17.88 11.88 2.29
N ILE A 4 -18.45 12.24 1.15
CA ILE A 4 -19.69 11.59 0.66
C ILE A 4 -19.39 10.41 -0.28
N VAL A 5 -18.24 10.41 -0.97
CA VAL A 5 -17.88 9.36 -1.93
C VAL A 5 -17.27 8.11 -1.24
N GLN A 6 -16.54 8.27 -0.14
CA GLN A 6 -15.91 7.16 0.59
C GLN A 6 -16.91 6.16 1.20
N THR A 7 -18.13 6.60 1.54
CA THR A 7 -19.11 5.74 2.22
C THR A 7 -19.76 4.67 1.33
N ASN A 8 -19.80 4.84 0.01
CA ASN A 8 -20.61 3.95 -0.85
C ASN A 8 -19.85 2.66 -1.22
N GLY A 9 -18.53 2.72 -1.40
CA GLY A 9 -17.71 1.56 -1.74
C GLY A 9 -17.61 0.56 -0.60
N MET A 10 -17.22 1.02 0.60
CA MET A 10 -17.05 0.15 1.77
C MET A 10 -18.36 -0.53 2.18
N LYS A 11 -19.49 0.20 2.16
CA LYS A 11 -20.81 -0.38 2.44
C LYS A 11 -21.16 -1.53 1.49
N LYS A 12 -20.82 -1.40 0.21
CA LYS A 12 -21.03 -2.47 -0.78
C LYS A 12 -20.16 -3.68 -0.50
N LEU A 13 -18.88 -3.49 -0.17
CA LEU A 13 -17.98 -4.60 0.15
C LEU A 13 -18.45 -5.39 1.38
N VAL A 14 -18.89 -4.69 2.44
CA VAL A 14 -19.46 -5.35 3.63
C VAL A 14 -20.74 -6.11 3.30
N CYS A 15 -21.64 -5.52 2.50
CA CYS A 15 -22.86 -6.18 2.06
C CYS A 15 -22.57 -7.47 1.28
N PHE A 16 -21.63 -7.45 0.33
CA PHE A 16 -21.23 -8.66 -0.40
C PHE A 16 -20.61 -9.73 0.51
N TYR A 17 -19.82 -9.32 1.51
CA TYR A 17 -19.24 -10.25 2.47
C TYR A 17 -20.30 -10.98 3.29
N GLU A 18 -21.33 -10.25 3.75
CA GLU A 18 -22.45 -10.84 4.49
C GLU A 18 -23.28 -11.78 3.62
N GLU A 19 -23.55 -11.43 2.37
CA GLU A 19 -24.30 -12.28 1.43
C GLU A 19 -23.52 -13.57 1.12
N TRP A 20 -22.23 -13.49 0.82
CA TRP A 20 -21.43 -14.69 0.54
C TRP A 20 -21.25 -15.60 1.75
N GLN A 21 -21.18 -15.05 2.96
CA GLN A 21 -21.25 -15.87 4.18
C GLN A 21 -22.58 -16.63 4.27
N LYS A 22 -23.72 -15.98 4.01
CA LYS A 22 -25.04 -16.63 4.05
C LYS A 22 -25.15 -17.78 3.05
N HIS A 23 -24.51 -17.65 1.89
CA HIS A 23 -24.48 -18.68 0.85
C HIS A 23 -23.42 -19.77 1.08
N GLY A 24 -22.66 -19.72 2.17
CA GLY A 24 -21.64 -20.73 2.49
C GLY A 24 -20.37 -20.64 1.64
N ASP A 25 -20.16 -19.52 0.93
CA ASP A 25 -18.98 -19.29 0.09
C ASP A 25 -17.82 -18.75 0.94
N ALA A 26 -17.20 -19.67 1.70
CA ALA A 26 -16.13 -19.34 2.64
C ALA A 26 -14.87 -18.78 1.94
N GLU A 27 -14.56 -19.27 0.73
CA GLU A 27 -13.36 -18.86 -0.02
C GLU A 27 -13.46 -17.40 -0.47
N ASN A 28 -14.57 -17.02 -1.11
CA ASN A 28 -14.75 -15.65 -1.59
C ASN A 28 -14.98 -14.67 -0.44
N SER A 29 -15.65 -15.11 0.64
CA SER A 29 -15.78 -14.33 1.86
C SER A 29 -14.41 -13.96 2.46
N LEU A 30 -13.49 -14.92 2.54
CA LEU A 30 -12.14 -14.68 3.07
C LEU A 30 -11.37 -13.68 2.19
N LYS A 31 -11.39 -13.87 0.86
CA LYS A 31 -10.74 -12.95 -0.09
C LYS A 31 -11.31 -11.53 0.02
N LEU A 32 -12.63 -11.40 0.15
CA LEU A 32 -13.28 -10.10 0.27
C LEU A 32 -12.95 -9.41 1.60
N PHE A 33 -12.82 -10.18 2.69
CA PHE A 33 -12.33 -9.66 3.96
C PHE A 33 -10.94 -9.06 3.82
N GLU A 34 -10.01 -9.71 3.10
CA GLU A 34 -8.68 -9.13 2.84
C GLU A 34 -8.75 -7.82 2.06
N VAL A 35 -9.65 -7.72 1.07
CA VAL A 35 -9.87 -6.47 0.32
C VAL A 35 -10.40 -5.37 1.22
N ILE A 36 -11.35 -5.67 2.10
CA ILE A 36 -11.88 -4.72 3.10
C ILE A 36 -10.75 -4.23 4.01
N GLN A 37 -9.88 -5.12 4.49
CA GLN A 37 -8.74 -4.73 5.32
C GLN A 37 -7.78 -3.81 4.56
N LYS A 38 -7.42 -4.15 3.30
CA LYS A 38 -6.57 -3.31 2.44
C LYS A 38 -7.20 -1.93 2.18
N TYR A 39 -8.51 -1.88 1.94
CA TYR A 39 -9.24 -0.63 1.73
C TYR A 39 -9.17 0.26 2.98
N LYS A 40 -9.38 -0.32 4.17
CA LYS A 40 -9.33 0.40 5.45
C LYS A 40 -7.95 0.96 5.78
N GLN A 41 -6.86 0.36 5.29
CA GLN A 41 -5.51 0.86 5.54
C GLN A 41 -5.21 2.20 4.86
N GLU A 42 -6.02 2.61 3.86
CA GLU A 42 -5.92 3.89 3.15
C GLU A 42 -4.47 4.25 2.72
N GLN A 43 -3.69 3.24 2.32
CA GLN A 43 -2.28 3.43 1.98
C GLN A 43 -2.13 4.02 0.57
N LEU A 44 -1.41 5.14 0.47
CA LEU A 44 -0.92 5.67 -0.80
C LEU A 44 0.43 5.03 -1.13
N MET A 45 0.49 4.29 -2.25
CA MET A 45 1.74 3.69 -2.73
C MET A 45 2.36 4.53 -3.83
N ILE A 46 3.61 4.96 -3.62
CA ILE A 46 4.41 5.69 -4.61
C ILE A 46 5.59 4.81 -5.00
N ALA A 47 5.73 4.53 -6.30
CA ALA A 47 6.84 3.73 -6.84
C ALA A 47 7.83 4.62 -7.59
N PHE A 48 9.11 4.54 -7.23
CA PHE A 48 10.20 5.19 -7.95
C PHE A 48 10.88 4.19 -8.89
N CYS A 49 10.65 4.36 -10.19
CA CYS A 49 11.17 3.47 -11.24
C CYS A 49 12.29 4.14 -12.04
N GLY A 50 13.25 3.37 -12.55
CA GLY A 50 14.33 3.88 -13.40
C GLY A 50 15.61 3.05 -13.33
N HIS A 51 16.49 3.20 -14.33
CA HIS A 51 17.75 2.46 -14.45
C HIS A 51 18.68 2.68 -13.23
N PHE A 52 19.68 1.81 -13.06
CA PHE A 52 20.72 1.99 -12.05
C PHE A 52 21.36 3.38 -12.18
N SER A 53 21.67 4.03 -11.05
CA SER A 53 22.21 5.40 -11.00
C SER A 53 21.31 6.53 -11.51
N ALA A 54 20.04 6.29 -11.84
CA ALA A 54 19.09 7.36 -12.23
C ALA A 54 18.68 8.31 -11.08
N GLY A 55 19.34 8.27 -9.91
CA GLY A 55 19.08 9.19 -8.80
C GLY A 55 17.88 8.87 -7.90
N LYS A 56 17.28 7.68 -8.01
CA LYS A 56 16.09 7.27 -7.23
C LYS A 56 16.25 7.43 -5.72
N SER A 57 17.31 6.84 -5.14
CA SER A 57 17.59 6.93 -3.69
C SER A 57 17.87 8.37 -3.25
N THR A 58 18.56 9.15 -4.09
CA THR A 58 18.85 10.57 -3.83
C THR A 58 17.56 11.39 -3.75
N MET A 59 16.63 11.18 -4.70
CA MET A 59 15.32 11.85 -4.70
C MET A 59 14.51 11.49 -3.44
N MET A 60 14.50 10.21 -3.06
CA MET A 60 13.80 9.77 -1.86
C MET A 60 14.38 10.43 -0.61
N ASN A 61 15.70 10.41 -0.41
CA ASN A 61 16.35 11.08 0.73
C ASN A 61 16.04 12.59 0.77
N HIS A 62 16.01 13.25 -0.39
CA HIS A 62 15.64 14.65 -0.45
C HIS A 62 14.19 14.89 -0.03
N LEU A 63 13.24 14.07 -0.50
CA LEU A 63 11.82 14.16 -0.14
C LEU A 63 11.61 13.94 1.37
N TYR A 64 12.33 12.97 1.96
CA TYR A 64 12.31 12.70 3.39
C TYR A 64 13.11 13.70 4.23
N LYS A 65 13.90 14.56 3.60
CA LYS A 65 14.86 15.48 4.26
C LYS A 65 15.82 14.75 5.22
N ALA A 66 16.16 13.50 4.90
CA ALA A 66 17.03 12.65 5.71
C ALA A 66 17.76 11.62 4.83
N GLN A 67 18.95 11.18 5.26
CA GLN A 67 19.75 10.16 4.58
C GLN A 67 19.25 8.76 4.97
N LEU A 68 18.12 8.32 4.40
CA LEU A 68 17.48 7.05 4.73
C LEU A 68 18.01 5.87 3.90
N LEU A 69 18.26 6.11 2.61
CA LEU A 69 18.75 5.10 1.68
C LEU A 69 20.22 5.36 1.31
N PRO A 70 21.04 4.31 1.11
CA PRO A 70 22.38 4.48 0.58
C PRO A 70 22.33 5.05 -0.85
N THR A 71 23.17 6.04 -1.14
CA THR A 71 23.19 6.80 -2.42
C THR A 71 24.42 6.53 -3.29
N SER A 72 25.19 5.47 -3.00
CA SER A 72 26.40 5.12 -3.74
C SER A 72 26.09 4.16 -4.90
N PRO A 73 26.86 4.17 -6.02
CA PRO A 73 26.65 3.24 -7.14
C PRO A 73 27.21 1.86 -6.77
N ILE A 74 26.71 1.25 -5.70
CA ILE A 74 27.08 -0.09 -5.28
C ILE A 74 25.97 -1.02 -5.78
N PRO A 75 26.18 -1.76 -6.90
CA PRO A 75 25.23 -2.74 -7.37
C PRO A 75 25.35 -3.97 -6.47
N THR A 76 24.52 -4.05 -5.44
CA THR A 76 24.52 -5.17 -4.50
C THR A 76 23.11 -5.74 -4.46
N SER A 77 22.81 -6.54 -5.50
CA SER A 77 21.53 -7.17 -5.84
C SER A 77 20.30 -6.25 -5.89
N ALA A 78 19.54 -6.36 -6.97
CA ALA A 78 18.35 -5.55 -7.29
C ALA A 78 17.16 -5.85 -6.35
N ASN A 79 17.28 -5.49 -5.08
CA ASN A 79 16.19 -5.67 -4.13
C ASN A 79 15.17 -4.53 -4.27
N VAL A 80 13.90 -4.90 -4.40
CA VAL A 80 12.79 -3.95 -4.26
C VAL A 80 12.73 -3.51 -2.81
N VAL A 81 12.93 -2.22 -2.56
CA VAL A 81 12.84 -1.63 -1.22
C VAL A 81 11.45 -1.01 -1.04
N LYS A 82 10.77 -1.41 0.04
CA LYS A 82 9.50 -0.82 0.48
C LYS A 82 9.74 -0.08 1.80
N ILE A 83 9.33 1.17 1.87
CA ILE A 83 9.34 1.98 3.09
C ILE A 83 7.89 2.21 3.48
N GLU A 84 7.55 1.91 4.74
CA GLU A 84 6.21 2.09 5.31
C GLU A 84 6.30 2.78 6.66
N LYS A 85 5.22 3.44 7.07
CA LYS A 85 5.14 4.06 8.40
C LYS A 85 5.15 2.97 9.47
N GLY A 86 6.15 3.00 10.36
CA GLY A 86 6.18 2.20 11.58
C GLY A 86 5.31 2.80 12.70
N MET A 87 5.12 2.05 13.78
CA MET A 87 4.52 2.59 15.01
C MET A 87 5.47 3.60 15.65
N ASP A 88 4.94 4.73 16.14
CA ASP A 88 5.73 5.67 16.95
C ASP A 88 6.09 4.95 18.26
N ARG A 89 7.40 4.84 18.54
CA ARG A 89 7.94 4.27 19.79
C ARG A 89 8.37 5.38 20.73
#